data_AF-A0A918YR94-F1
#
_entry.id   AF-A0A918YR94-F1
#
_cell.length_a   1.000
_cell.length_b   1.000
_cell.length_c   1.000
_cell.angle_alpha   90.00
_cell.angle_beta   90.00
_cell.angle_gamma   90.00
#
_symmetry.space_group_name_H-M   'P 1'
#
loop_
_entity.id
_entity.type
_entity.pdbx_description
1 polymer ?
#
loop_
_entity_poly.entity_id
_entity_poly.type
_entity_poly.pdbx_seq_one_letter_code
_entity_poly.pdbx_strand_id
1 'polypeptide(L)'
;MAHPELDIELEKFRELVGKALAEGGTQPLIRLTDEELAVLDPSGLDDVVAPAPHLATLSAEQREWVLATALRSLVSRGAVEVANIAELDAVLRSEGTESPLTADVDMRVTPEVSMALTLRRTAARALAVEQQTSGGSVTAFVFVHSPELMLIEQVTGGGMHIFTLTGTARDAARIVQALVDPFGTAGRDGDALRLDPSALTTDTVDGRLASVIDRALVVSQLIVLADAPGPLLTAYATDREVWTVSVDSPHAPTGITAQAVSERTLEQRIIDLIGQPTA
;
A
#
# COMPACT_ATOMS: atom_id res chain seq x y z
N MET A 1 15.92 8.19 22.50
CA MET A 1 15.76 7.14 23.53
C MET A 1 15.88 5.80 22.83
N ALA A 2 16.56 4.84 23.45
CA ALA A 2 16.80 3.53 22.87
C ALA A 2 15.45 2.83 22.64
N HIS A 3 15.16 2.55 21.37
CA HIS A 3 14.10 1.64 20.97
C HIS A 3 14.29 0.31 21.71
N PRO A 4 13.23 -0.49 21.96
CA PRO A 4 13.43 -1.89 22.29
C PRO A 4 14.26 -2.48 21.14
N GLU A 5 15.55 -2.70 21.40
CA GLU A 5 16.47 -3.33 20.48
C GLU A 5 15.91 -4.75 20.30
N LEU A 6 15.13 -4.93 19.24
CA LEU A 6 15.20 -6.16 18.49
C LEU A 6 16.67 -6.26 18.08
N ASP A 7 17.48 -6.90 18.93
CA ASP A 7 18.90 -7.19 18.71
C ASP A 7 19.04 -8.32 17.67
N ILE A 8 18.30 -8.11 16.59
CA ILE A 8 18.13 -8.93 15.42
C ILE A 8 18.31 -7.92 14.30
N GLU A 9 19.46 -7.99 13.64
CA GLU A 9 19.71 -7.34 12.36
C GLU A 9 18.45 -7.42 11.48
N LEU A 10 18.02 -6.29 10.89
CA LEU A 10 16.76 -6.18 10.16
C LEU A 10 16.56 -7.32 9.12
N GLU A 11 17.65 -7.75 8.50
CA GLU A 11 17.70 -8.90 7.59
C GLU A 11 17.32 -10.23 8.27
N LYS A 12 17.84 -10.49 9.47
CA LYS A 12 17.50 -11.69 10.25
C LYS A 12 16.05 -11.64 10.73
N PHE A 13 15.51 -10.46 11.02
CA PHE A 13 14.09 -10.30 11.34
C PHE A 13 13.21 -10.64 10.14
N ARG A 14 13.54 -10.08 8.96
CA ARG A 14 12.85 -10.37 7.69
C ARG A 14 12.87 -11.86 7.36
N GLU A 15 14.01 -12.53 7.55
CA GLU A 15 14.14 -13.97 7.32
C GLU A 15 13.22 -14.80 8.24
N LEU A 16 13.14 -14.45 9.54
CA LEU A 16 12.27 -15.15 10.49
C LEU A 16 10.79 -14.99 10.15
N VAL A 17 10.37 -13.77 9.81
CA VAL A 17 8.97 -13.49 9.43
C VAL A 17 8.63 -14.17 8.11
N GLY A 18 9.52 -14.12 7.11
CA GLY A 18 9.30 -14.79 5.82
C GLY A 18 9.13 -16.30 5.98
N LYS A 19 9.94 -16.95 6.83
CA LYS A 19 9.78 -18.39 7.14
C LYS A 19 8.44 -18.70 7.82
N ALA A 20 8.03 -17.90 8.79
CA ALA A 20 6.75 -18.08 9.47
C ALA A 20 5.55 -17.90 8.52
N LEU A 21 5.63 -16.95 7.58
CA LEU A 21 4.59 -16.72 6.57
C LEU A 21 4.53 -17.82 5.51
N ALA A 22 5.67 -18.39 5.11
CA ALA A 22 5.71 -19.50 4.16
C ALA A 22 4.89 -20.72 4.62
N GLU A 23 4.72 -20.88 5.94
CA GLU A 23 3.90 -21.93 6.55
C GLU A 23 2.40 -21.56 6.66
N GLY A 24 2.07 -20.26 6.64
CA GLY A 24 0.73 -19.72 6.98
C GLY A 24 0.01 -18.94 5.88
N GLY A 25 0.65 -18.62 4.76
CA GLY A 25 0.06 -17.87 3.65
C GLY A 25 0.02 -16.35 3.91
N THR A 26 -1.19 -15.78 3.95
CA THR A 26 -1.41 -14.33 4.17
C THR A 26 -1.84 -14.06 5.61
N GLN A 27 -1.28 -13.01 6.22
CA GLN A 27 -1.61 -12.63 7.60
C GLN A 27 -2.09 -11.17 7.64
N PRO A 28 -3.37 -10.89 7.96
CA PRO A 28 -3.80 -9.54 8.22
C PRO A 28 -3.09 -9.01 9.47
N LEU A 29 -2.65 -7.76 9.42
CA LEU A 29 -2.09 -7.03 10.55
C LEU A 29 -3.14 -6.04 11.10
N ILE A 30 -2.66 -4.88 11.58
CA ILE A 30 -3.48 -3.80 12.07
C ILE A 30 -4.14 -2.99 10.95
N ARG A 31 -5.24 -2.32 11.29
CA ARG A 31 -5.86 -1.26 10.49
C ARG A 31 -5.69 0.09 11.19
N LEU A 32 -5.23 1.09 10.44
CA LEU A 32 -4.93 2.43 10.94
C LEU A 32 -5.62 3.47 10.08
N THR A 33 -6.13 4.53 10.67
CA THR A 33 -6.53 5.72 9.89
C THR A 33 -5.33 6.58 9.52
N ASP A 34 -5.51 7.52 8.59
CA ASP A 34 -4.50 8.55 8.27
C ASP A 34 -3.98 9.24 9.54
N GLU A 35 -4.89 9.61 10.45
CA GLU A 35 -4.56 10.29 11.70
C GLU A 35 -3.79 9.39 12.65
N GLU A 36 -4.15 8.12 12.72
CA GLU A 36 -3.45 7.15 13.56
C GLU A 36 -2.04 6.90 13.02
N LEU A 37 -1.87 6.82 11.70
CA LEU A 37 -0.54 6.79 11.07
C LEU A 37 0.25 8.06 11.36
N ALA A 38 -0.37 9.23 11.27
CA ALA A 38 0.27 10.50 11.56
C ALA A 38 0.73 10.63 13.02
N VAL A 39 -0.01 10.02 13.96
CA VAL A 39 0.41 9.94 15.38
C VAL A 39 1.58 8.98 15.56
N LEU A 40 1.54 7.82 14.90
CA LEU A 40 2.52 6.74 15.10
C LEU A 40 3.83 6.95 14.33
N ASP A 41 3.76 7.60 13.17
CA ASP A 41 4.87 7.80 12.24
C ASP A 41 4.77 9.18 11.55
N PRO A 42 4.95 10.28 12.28
CA PRO A 42 4.80 11.62 11.74
C PRO A 42 5.78 11.93 10.60
N SER A 43 7.01 11.40 10.65
CA SER A 43 8.00 11.51 9.57
C SER A 43 7.62 10.68 8.34
N GLY A 44 7.01 9.51 8.54
CA GLY A 44 6.62 8.60 7.47
C GLY A 44 5.45 9.09 6.60
N LEU A 45 4.86 10.25 6.90
CA LEU A 45 3.88 10.90 6.02
C LEU A 45 4.53 11.53 4.79
N ASP A 46 5.76 12.05 4.95
CA ASP A 46 6.50 12.70 3.86
C ASP A 46 7.46 11.73 3.17
N ASP A 47 8.00 10.75 3.93
CA ASP A 47 9.03 9.83 3.44
C ASP A 47 8.48 8.59 2.72
N VAL A 48 7.21 8.24 2.92
CA VAL A 48 6.59 7.05 2.30
C VAL A 48 5.59 7.46 1.23
N VAL A 49 5.61 6.73 0.12
CA VAL A 49 4.76 6.99 -1.05
C VAL A 49 3.25 6.82 -0.82
N ALA A 50 2.83 6.08 0.20
CA ALA A 50 1.41 5.81 0.43
C ALA A 50 0.70 7.06 0.97
N PRO A 51 -0.41 7.49 0.34
CA PRO A 51 -1.05 8.77 0.62
C PRO A 51 -1.86 8.74 1.91
N ALA A 52 -2.09 9.91 2.49
CA ALA A 52 -3.04 10.15 3.59
C ALA A 52 -4.21 11.04 3.10
N PRO A 53 -5.17 10.48 2.33
CA PRO A 53 -6.13 11.26 1.56
C PRO A 53 -7.08 12.11 2.41
N HIS A 54 -7.52 11.62 3.57
CA HIS A 54 -8.40 12.36 4.47
C HIS A 54 -7.63 13.46 5.21
N LEU A 55 -6.47 13.14 5.78
CA LEU A 55 -5.64 14.10 6.51
C LEU A 55 -5.19 15.27 5.63
N ALA A 56 -4.97 15.02 4.34
CA ALA A 56 -4.64 16.04 3.34
C ALA A 56 -5.75 17.10 3.17
N THR A 57 -7.01 16.77 3.46
CA THR A 57 -8.15 17.70 3.33
C THR A 57 -8.38 18.58 4.56
N LEU A 58 -7.76 18.26 5.70
CA LEU A 58 -8.01 18.92 6.97
C LEU A 58 -7.18 20.20 7.14
N SER A 59 -7.80 21.23 7.74
CA SER A 59 -7.10 22.43 8.18
C SER A 59 -6.16 22.13 9.36
N ALA A 60 -5.20 23.02 9.63
CA ALA A 60 -4.26 22.85 10.74
C ALA A 60 -4.96 22.72 12.12
N GLU A 61 -6.01 23.50 12.36
CA GLU A 61 -6.80 23.43 13.60
C GLU A 61 -7.55 22.08 13.69
N GLN A 62 -8.16 21.63 12.59
CA GLN A 62 -8.83 20.33 12.56
C GLN A 62 -7.87 19.18 12.79
N ARG A 63 -6.66 19.24 12.23
CA ARG A 63 -5.59 18.25 12.40
C ARG A 63 -5.28 18.01 13.88
N GLU A 64 -5.10 19.06 14.66
CA GLU A 64 -4.80 18.93 16.10
C GLU A 64 -5.86 18.10 16.84
N TRP A 65 -7.14 18.41 16.62
CA TRP A 65 -8.26 17.70 17.27
C TRP A 65 -8.38 16.24 16.83
N VAL A 66 -8.18 15.95 15.55
CA VAL A 66 -8.29 14.58 15.04
C VAL A 66 -7.09 13.73 15.45
N LEU A 67 -5.88 14.28 15.52
CA LEU A 67 -4.69 13.57 16.00
C LEU A 67 -4.82 13.23 17.50
N ALA A 68 -5.34 14.14 18.32
CA ALA A 68 -5.63 13.84 19.71
C ALA A 68 -6.67 12.72 19.86
N THR A 69 -7.66 12.69 18.96
CA THR A 69 -8.69 11.63 18.93
C THR A 69 -8.11 10.29 18.46
N ALA A 70 -7.22 10.31 17.47
CA ALA A 70 -6.51 9.15 16.97
C ALA A 70 -5.62 8.52 18.05
N LEU A 71 -4.89 9.33 18.83
CA LEU A 71 -4.12 8.83 19.97
C LEU A 71 -5.01 8.12 21.00
N ARG A 72 -6.18 8.71 21.34
CA ARG A 72 -7.14 8.06 22.25
C ARG A 72 -7.65 6.73 21.67
N SER A 73 -7.96 6.70 20.38
CA SER A 73 -8.34 5.48 19.67
C SER A 73 -7.25 4.41 19.79
N LEU A 74 -6.00 4.74 19.47
CA LEU A 74 -4.85 3.83 19.56
C LEU A 74 -4.66 3.25 20.95
N VAL A 75 -4.76 4.07 21.99
CA VAL A 75 -4.68 3.61 23.39
C VAL A 75 -5.86 2.71 23.74
N SER A 76 -7.09 3.11 23.40
CA SER A 76 -8.30 2.33 23.69
C SER A 76 -8.34 0.97 23.00
N ARG A 77 -7.73 0.85 21.81
CA ARG A 77 -7.61 -0.42 21.06
C ARG A 77 -6.39 -1.24 21.50
N GLY A 78 -5.58 -0.72 22.42
CA GLY A 78 -4.34 -1.38 22.86
C GLY A 78 -3.24 -1.42 21.80
N ALA A 79 -3.34 -0.60 20.74
CA ALA A 79 -2.29 -0.46 19.73
C ALA A 79 -1.11 0.36 20.26
N VAL A 80 -1.38 1.23 21.24
CA VAL A 80 -0.40 1.98 22.03
C VAL A 80 -0.65 1.71 23.51
N GLU A 81 0.40 1.39 24.24
CA GLU A 81 0.41 1.26 25.69
C GLU A 81 1.14 2.46 26.29
N VAL A 82 0.60 3.01 27.38
CA VAL A 82 1.31 4.00 28.21
C VAL A 82 1.96 3.26 29.36
N ALA A 83 3.28 3.10 29.30
CA ALA A 83 4.00 2.22 30.21
C ALA A 83 4.23 2.84 31.61
N ASN A 84 4.10 4.17 31.74
CA ASN A 84 4.34 4.90 32.99
C ASN A 84 3.09 5.59 33.56
N ILE A 85 1.90 4.99 33.39
CA ILE A 85 0.63 5.53 33.94
C ILE A 85 0.72 5.89 35.43
N ALA A 86 1.37 5.05 36.24
CA ALA A 86 1.49 5.31 37.68
C ALA A 86 2.30 6.57 38.02
N GLU A 87 3.29 6.90 37.19
CA GLU A 87 4.11 8.11 37.31
C GLU A 87 3.32 9.35 36.87
N LEU A 88 2.61 9.24 35.74
CA LEU A 88 1.73 10.30 35.23
C LEU A 88 0.61 10.63 36.21
N ASP A 89 0.01 9.63 36.85
CA ASP A 89 -0.98 9.84 37.90
C ASP A 89 -0.41 10.57 39.12
N ALA A 90 0.87 10.31 39.48
CA ALA A 90 1.54 11.01 40.56
C ALA A 90 1.81 12.48 40.20
N VAL A 91 2.16 12.76 38.94
CA VAL A 91 2.27 14.13 38.41
C VAL A 91 0.94 14.87 38.52
N LEU A 92 -0.14 14.30 38.01
CA LEU A 92 -1.49 14.91 38.06
C LEU A 92 -1.94 15.21 39.51
N ARG A 93 -1.62 14.32 40.46
CA ARG A 93 -1.92 14.55 41.89
C ARG A 93 -1.03 15.60 42.55
N SER A 94 0.12 15.91 41.96
CA SER A 94 1.05 16.94 42.44
C SER A 94 0.78 18.33 41.84
N GLU A 95 -0.10 18.44 40.83
CA GLU A 95 -0.53 19.73 40.28
C GLU A 95 -1.15 20.60 41.39
N GLY A 96 -0.60 21.80 41.60
CA GLY A 96 -1.00 22.72 42.66
C GLY A 96 -0.20 22.62 43.98
N THR A 97 0.86 21.80 44.02
CA THR A 97 1.83 21.78 45.13
C THR A 97 3.04 22.69 44.86
N GLU A 98 3.79 23.06 45.91
CA GLU A 98 4.95 23.97 45.80
C GLU A 98 6.11 23.39 44.94
N SER A 99 6.09 22.10 44.63
CA SER A 99 7.09 21.43 43.78
C SER A 99 6.42 20.39 42.86
N PRO A 100 5.90 20.80 41.70
CA PRO A 100 5.24 19.89 40.77
C PRO A 100 6.23 18.84 40.24
N LEU A 101 5.77 17.59 40.19
CA LEU A 101 6.50 16.53 39.50
C LEU A 101 6.36 16.73 37.99
N THR A 102 7.34 16.30 37.22
CA THR A 102 7.30 16.27 35.76
C THR A 102 7.69 14.88 35.28
N ALA A 103 6.90 14.27 34.42
CA ALA A 103 7.21 12.99 33.79
C ALA A 103 6.85 13.06 32.31
N ASP A 104 7.73 12.53 31.45
CA ASP A 104 7.44 12.34 30.04
C ASP A 104 6.51 11.14 29.87
N VAL A 105 5.63 11.17 28.86
CA VAL A 105 4.74 10.03 28.57
C VAL A 105 5.56 8.93 27.87
N ASP A 106 5.71 7.76 28.51
CA ASP A 106 6.33 6.57 27.90
C ASP A 106 5.27 5.81 27.10
N MET A 107 5.19 6.11 25.79
CA MET A 107 4.30 5.42 24.86
C MET A 107 5.03 4.30 24.12
N ARG A 108 4.42 3.11 24.11
CA ARG A 108 4.94 1.92 23.42
C ARG A 108 3.90 1.40 22.44
N VAL A 109 4.34 1.10 21.23
CA VAL A 109 3.47 0.48 20.21
C VAL A 109 3.52 -1.04 20.33
N THR A 110 2.45 -1.72 19.92
CA THR A 110 2.48 -3.19 19.85
C THR A 110 3.49 -3.68 18.81
N PRO A 111 4.01 -4.92 18.95
CA PRO A 111 4.92 -5.50 17.95
C PRO A 111 4.33 -5.51 16.53
N GLU A 112 3.02 -5.72 16.42
CA GLU A 112 2.29 -5.70 15.15
C GLU A 112 2.35 -4.32 14.47
N VAL A 113 2.07 -3.25 15.21
CA VAL A 113 2.19 -1.87 14.71
C VAL A 113 3.63 -1.56 14.34
N SER A 114 4.58 -1.87 15.23
CA SER A 114 6.00 -1.64 14.98
C SER A 114 6.47 -2.35 13.70
N MET A 115 6.04 -3.59 13.48
CA MET A 115 6.38 -4.36 12.30
C MET A 115 5.80 -3.74 11.03
N ALA A 116 4.51 -3.40 11.01
CA ALA A 116 3.87 -2.79 9.84
C ALA A 116 4.57 -1.48 9.44
N LEU A 117 4.84 -0.58 10.40
CA LEU A 117 5.48 0.70 10.14
C LEU A 117 6.95 0.54 9.72
N THR A 118 7.67 -0.41 10.31
CA THR A 118 9.07 -0.69 9.92
C THR A 118 9.17 -1.22 8.50
N LEU A 119 8.30 -2.15 8.11
CA LEU A 119 8.26 -2.67 6.75
C LEU A 119 7.83 -1.58 5.76
N ARG A 120 6.80 -0.81 6.09
CA ARG A 120 6.33 0.34 5.30
C ARG A 120 7.45 1.34 4.96
N ARG A 121 8.35 1.64 5.90
CA ARG A 121 9.45 2.60 5.69
C ARG A 121 10.70 2.03 5.01
N THR A 122 10.95 0.73 5.14
CA THR A 122 12.27 0.14 4.80
C THR A 122 12.27 -0.64 3.50
N ALA A 123 11.18 -0.60 2.76
CA ALA A 123 11.07 -1.25 1.47
C ALA A 123 11.92 -0.51 0.44
N ALA A 124 12.82 -1.24 -0.23
CA ALA A 124 13.63 -0.68 -1.32
C ALA A 124 12.82 -0.49 -2.62
N ARG A 125 11.66 -1.14 -2.71
CA ARG A 125 10.77 -1.13 -3.87
C ARG A 125 9.34 -1.33 -3.45
N ALA A 126 8.42 -0.71 -4.19
CA ALA A 126 7.00 -0.99 -4.07
C ALA A 126 6.34 -1.13 -5.45
N LEU A 127 5.27 -1.93 -5.53
CA LEU A 127 4.29 -1.85 -6.60
C LEU A 127 3.14 -0.98 -6.11
N ALA A 128 2.94 0.18 -6.73
CA ALA A 128 1.76 1.01 -6.50
C ALA A 128 0.64 0.59 -7.45
N VAL A 129 -0.58 0.50 -6.93
CA VAL A 129 -1.78 0.13 -7.65
C VAL A 129 -2.85 1.16 -7.34
N GLU A 130 -3.25 1.94 -8.31
CA GLU A 130 -4.35 2.88 -8.16
C GLU A 130 -5.57 2.37 -8.93
N GLN A 131 -6.67 2.12 -8.23
CA GLN A 131 -7.97 1.82 -8.81
C GLN A 131 -8.80 3.10 -8.86
N GLN A 132 -9.40 3.38 -10.02
CA GLN A 132 -10.34 4.46 -10.22
C GLN A 132 -11.69 3.90 -10.69
N THR A 133 -12.75 4.35 -10.03
CA THR A 133 -14.15 4.05 -10.36
C THR A 133 -14.96 5.35 -10.33
N SER A 134 -16.21 5.30 -10.81
CA SER A 134 -17.13 6.44 -10.66
C SER A 134 -17.47 6.76 -9.19
N GLY A 135 -17.28 5.80 -8.28
CA GLY A 135 -17.54 5.96 -6.84
C GLY A 135 -16.35 6.48 -6.03
N GLY A 136 -15.18 6.65 -6.65
CA GLY A 136 -13.95 7.07 -5.99
C GLY A 136 -12.76 6.18 -6.33
N SER A 137 -11.66 6.41 -5.62
CA SER A 137 -10.40 5.67 -5.80
C SER A 137 -10.03 4.85 -4.57
N VAL A 138 -9.30 3.76 -4.84
CA VAL A 138 -8.65 2.91 -3.84
C VAL A 138 -7.22 2.72 -4.30
N THR A 139 -6.27 2.89 -3.38
CA THR A 139 -4.85 2.65 -3.70
C THR A 139 -4.36 1.44 -2.93
N ALA A 140 -3.47 0.66 -3.49
CA ALA A 140 -2.72 -0.35 -2.77
C ALA A 140 -1.24 -0.27 -3.10
N PHE A 141 -0.42 -0.60 -2.11
CA PHE A 141 1.03 -0.69 -2.24
C PHE A 141 1.48 -2.09 -1.84
N VAL A 142 2.28 -2.73 -2.67
CA VAL A 142 3.00 -3.96 -2.32
C VAL A 142 4.45 -3.59 -2.08
N PHE A 143 4.82 -3.42 -0.81
CA PHE A 143 6.19 -3.18 -0.37
C PHE A 143 6.96 -4.51 -0.37
N VAL A 144 8.00 -4.60 -1.19
CA VAL A 144 8.76 -5.83 -1.39
C VAL A 144 10.05 -5.79 -0.57
N HIS A 145 10.20 -6.73 0.36
CA HIS A 145 11.41 -6.89 1.16
C HIS A 145 12.25 -8.09 0.74
N SER A 146 11.59 -9.20 0.41
CA SER A 146 12.22 -10.40 -0.15
C SER A 146 11.16 -11.18 -0.96
N PRO A 147 11.56 -12.21 -1.75
CA PRO A 147 10.59 -13.08 -2.44
C PRO A 147 9.57 -13.73 -1.49
N GLU A 148 9.95 -13.92 -0.21
CA GLU A 148 9.15 -14.55 0.83
C GLU A 148 8.54 -13.57 1.84
N LEU A 149 8.70 -12.26 1.65
CA LEU A 149 8.16 -11.24 2.57
C LEU A 149 7.76 -9.97 1.83
N MET A 150 6.46 -9.72 1.81
CA MET A 150 5.88 -8.49 1.28
C MET A 150 4.82 -7.95 2.24
N LEU A 151 4.78 -6.62 2.38
CA LEU A 151 3.73 -5.91 3.09
C LEU A 151 2.80 -5.27 2.06
N ILE A 152 1.51 -5.54 2.16
CA ILE A 152 0.47 -4.89 1.37
C ILE A 152 -0.22 -3.85 2.24
N GLU A 153 -0.28 -2.62 1.76
CA GLU A 153 -1.02 -1.51 2.36
C GLU A 153 -2.13 -1.11 1.39
N GLN A 154 -3.39 -1.39 1.74
CA GLN A 154 -4.54 -0.91 1.00
C GLN A 154 -5.09 0.36 1.67
N VAL A 155 -5.20 1.43 0.90
CA VAL A 155 -5.69 2.75 1.33
C VAL A 155 -7.04 3.01 0.67
N THR A 156 -8.08 3.14 1.49
CA THR A 156 -9.41 3.54 1.02
C THR A 156 -9.49 5.05 0.84
N GLY A 157 -10.43 5.54 0.01
CA GLY A 157 -10.66 6.98 -0.15
C GLY A 157 -11.06 7.73 1.13
N GLY A 158 -11.47 7.01 2.19
CA GLY A 158 -11.78 7.58 3.51
C GLY A 158 -10.57 7.66 4.46
N GLY A 159 -9.36 7.33 4.01
CA GLY A 159 -8.15 7.39 4.84
C GLY A 159 -8.01 6.21 5.81
N MET A 160 -8.48 5.03 5.43
CA MET A 160 -8.25 3.78 6.16
C MET A 160 -7.16 2.97 5.46
N HIS A 161 -6.12 2.62 6.22
CA HIS A 161 -4.98 1.81 5.83
C HIS A 161 -5.11 0.40 6.39
N ILE A 162 -5.13 -0.59 5.51
CA ILE A 162 -5.27 -2.01 5.85
C ILE A 162 -3.95 -2.70 5.51
N PHE A 163 -3.25 -3.18 6.53
CA PHE A 163 -1.96 -3.85 6.37
C PHE A 163 -2.12 -5.37 6.33
N THR A 164 -1.49 -6.02 5.36
CA THR A 164 -1.49 -7.48 5.21
C THR A 164 -0.11 -7.97 4.84
N LEU A 165 0.42 -8.96 5.55
CA LEU A 165 1.64 -9.66 5.17
C LEU A 165 1.33 -10.79 4.20
N THR A 166 2.22 -10.99 3.24
CA THR A 166 2.17 -12.13 2.33
C THR A 166 3.54 -12.76 2.21
N GLY A 167 3.54 -14.10 2.14
CA GLY A 167 4.75 -14.90 1.97
C GLY A 167 5.13 -15.18 0.51
N THR A 168 4.32 -14.78 -0.47
CA THR A 168 4.61 -15.03 -1.89
C THR A 168 4.09 -13.92 -2.80
N ALA A 169 4.78 -13.69 -3.93
CA ALA A 169 4.31 -12.79 -4.99
C ALA A 169 2.93 -13.17 -5.53
N ARG A 170 2.60 -14.48 -5.53
CA ARG A 170 1.31 -15.00 -5.97
C ARG A 170 0.18 -14.54 -5.06
N ASP A 171 0.36 -14.65 -3.75
CA ASP A 171 -0.67 -14.23 -2.80
C ASP A 171 -0.85 -12.71 -2.83
N ALA A 172 0.25 -11.96 -2.96
CA ALA A 172 0.18 -10.52 -3.18
C ALA A 172 -0.55 -10.16 -4.48
N ALA A 173 -0.26 -10.87 -5.58
CA ALA A 173 -0.92 -10.66 -6.85
C ALA A 173 -2.43 -10.91 -6.77
N ARG A 174 -2.88 -11.93 -6.04
CA ARG A 174 -4.32 -12.20 -5.85
C ARG A 174 -5.03 -11.08 -5.10
N ILE A 175 -4.41 -10.54 -4.05
CA ILE A 175 -4.97 -9.40 -3.30
C ILE A 175 -5.07 -8.17 -4.20
N VAL A 176 -4.00 -7.85 -4.94
CA VAL A 176 -3.97 -6.73 -5.89
C VAL A 176 -4.97 -6.93 -7.03
N GLN A 177 -5.10 -8.16 -7.53
CA GLN A 177 -5.99 -8.48 -8.64
C GLN A 177 -7.45 -8.17 -8.32
N ALA A 178 -7.88 -8.29 -7.07
CA ALA A 178 -9.23 -7.89 -6.67
C ALA A 178 -9.51 -6.38 -6.85
N LEU A 179 -8.47 -5.54 -6.91
CA LEU A 179 -8.59 -4.14 -7.28
C LEU A 179 -8.60 -3.95 -8.80
N VAL A 180 -7.85 -4.78 -9.53
CA VAL A 180 -7.75 -4.65 -10.99
C VAL A 180 -8.97 -5.21 -11.71
N ASP A 181 -9.50 -6.33 -11.23
CA ASP A 181 -10.68 -7.02 -11.74
C ASP A 181 -11.67 -7.34 -10.60
N PRO A 182 -12.35 -6.32 -10.06
CA PRO A 182 -13.28 -6.53 -8.95
C PRO A 182 -14.52 -7.34 -9.33
N PHE A 183 -14.79 -7.50 -10.63
CA PHE A 183 -15.95 -8.24 -11.15
C PHE A 183 -15.63 -9.68 -11.56
N GLY A 184 -14.35 -10.07 -11.56
CA GLY A 184 -13.91 -11.40 -12.00
C GLY A 184 -14.19 -11.66 -13.48
N THR A 185 -14.06 -10.65 -14.33
CA THR A 185 -14.39 -10.72 -15.76
C THR A 185 -13.18 -10.97 -16.66
N ALA A 186 -11.98 -11.12 -16.10
CA ALA A 186 -10.78 -11.53 -16.83
C ALA A 186 -10.92 -12.95 -17.40
N GLY A 187 -11.45 -13.04 -18.61
CA GLY A 187 -11.82 -14.31 -19.25
C GLY A 187 -10.66 -15.01 -19.96
N ARG A 188 -10.48 -14.71 -21.25
CA ARG A 188 -9.48 -15.36 -22.12
C ARG A 188 -8.51 -14.36 -22.69
N ASP A 189 -7.28 -14.80 -22.88
CA ASP A 189 -6.27 -14.01 -23.57
C ASP A 189 -6.68 -13.77 -25.02
N GLY A 190 -6.66 -12.51 -25.44
CA GLY A 190 -6.82 -12.10 -26.84
C GLY A 190 -5.49 -11.93 -27.55
N ASP A 191 -5.54 -11.58 -28.84
CA ASP A 191 -4.34 -11.22 -29.59
C ASP A 191 -3.72 -9.93 -29.05
N ALA A 192 -2.39 -9.90 -28.96
CA ALA A 192 -1.66 -8.71 -28.54
C ALA A 192 -1.66 -7.66 -29.65
N LEU A 193 -2.21 -6.49 -29.35
CA LEU A 193 -2.18 -5.32 -30.21
C LEU A 193 -0.93 -4.50 -29.89
N ARG A 194 -0.12 -4.23 -30.91
CA ARG A 194 1.00 -3.31 -30.78
C ARG A 194 0.52 -1.91 -31.17
N LEU A 195 0.52 -1.00 -30.21
CA LEU A 195 0.12 0.38 -30.41
C LEU A 195 1.36 1.20 -30.81
N ASP A 196 1.25 1.89 -31.94
CA ASP A 196 2.19 2.94 -32.32
C ASP A 196 1.91 4.16 -31.42
N PRO A 197 2.91 4.72 -30.70
CA PRO A 197 2.72 5.93 -29.90
C PRO A 197 2.09 7.09 -30.69
N SER A 198 2.33 7.18 -31.99
CA SER A 198 1.72 8.21 -32.85
C SER A 198 0.22 7.99 -33.06
N ALA A 199 -0.29 6.76 -32.99
CA ALA A 199 -1.69 6.43 -33.14
C ALA A 199 -2.57 6.93 -31.98
N LEU A 200 -1.98 7.25 -30.82
CA LEU A 200 -2.65 7.88 -29.68
C LEU A 200 -3.07 9.34 -29.97
N THR A 201 -2.54 9.95 -31.03
CA THR A 201 -2.82 11.35 -31.39
C THR A 201 -3.85 11.53 -32.50
N THR A 202 -4.29 10.43 -33.13
CA THR A 202 -5.07 10.45 -34.38
C THR A 202 -6.45 9.78 -34.29
N ASP A 203 -6.98 9.53 -33.09
CA ASP A 203 -8.22 8.75 -32.86
C ASP A 203 -8.20 7.35 -33.51
N THR A 204 -7.03 6.84 -33.88
CA THR A 204 -6.84 5.56 -34.56
C THR A 204 -6.39 4.48 -33.58
N VAL A 205 -7.10 4.33 -32.47
CA VAL A 205 -6.98 3.15 -31.61
C VAL A 205 -7.91 2.06 -32.16
N ASP A 206 -7.46 0.80 -32.19
CA ASP A 206 -8.29 -0.33 -32.62
C ASP A 206 -9.68 -0.26 -31.96
N GLY A 207 -10.73 -0.45 -32.76
CA GLY A 207 -12.11 -0.24 -32.33
C GLY A 207 -12.51 -1.07 -31.11
N ARG A 208 -11.89 -2.24 -30.88
CA ARG A 208 -12.17 -3.05 -29.69
C ARG A 208 -11.58 -2.42 -28.43
N LEU A 209 -10.31 -1.99 -28.49
CA LEU A 209 -9.67 -1.31 -27.36
C LEU A 209 -10.37 0.02 -27.06
N ALA A 210 -10.70 0.81 -28.08
CA ALA A 210 -11.47 2.05 -27.91
C ALA A 210 -12.81 1.80 -27.22
N SER A 211 -13.54 0.74 -27.62
CA SER A 211 -14.81 0.37 -26.99
C SER A 211 -14.66 -0.09 -25.54
N VAL A 212 -13.55 -0.72 -25.18
CA VAL A 212 -13.30 -1.16 -23.79
C VAL A 212 -12.97 0.03 -22.90
N ILE A 213 -12.16 0.97 -23.41
CA ILE A 213 -11.84 2.21 -22.69
C ILE A 213 -13.11 3.03 -22.44
N ASP A 214 -13.97 3.18 -23.46
CA ASP A 214 -15.25 3.90 -23.36
C ASP A 214 -16.22 3.29 -22.34
N ARG A 215 -16.16 1.97 -22.14
CA ARG A 215 -17.07 1.22 -21.27
C ARG A 215 -16.44 0.77 -19.95
N ALA A 216 -15.21 1.21 -19.66
CA ALA A 216 -14.51 0.80 -18.47
C ALA A 216 -15.30 1.21 -17.22
N LEU A 217 -15.61 0.23 -16.37
CA LEU A 217 -16.21 0.46 -15.07
C LEU A 217 -15.13 0.75 -14.02
N VAL A 218 -13.96 0.17 -14.23
CA VAL A 218 -12.78 0.29 -13.37
C VAL A 218 -11.57 0.50 -14.27
N VAL A 219 -10.77 1.52 -13.94
CA VAL A 219 -9.45 1.74 -14.53
C VAL A 219 -8.43 1.56 -13.43
N SER A 220 -7.44 0.71 -13.65
CA SER A 220 -6.35 0.52 -12.68
C SER A 220 -5.00 0.84 -13.29
N GLN A 221 -4.13 1.49 -12.53
CA GLN A 221 -2.75 1.75 -12.91
C GLN A 221 -1.82 1.01 -11.95
N LEU A 222 -0.88 0.26 -12.50
CA LEU A 222 0.12 -0.49 -11.76
C LEU A 222 1.51 0.03 -12.15
N ILE A 223 2.22 0.53 -11.15
CA ILE A 223 3.47 1.27 -11.32
C ILE A 223 4.52 0.70 -10.38
N VAL A 224 5.65 0.28 -10.93
CA VAL A 224 6.81 -0.12 -10.11
C VAL A 224 7.53 1.14 -9.65
N LEU A 225 7.59 1.33 -8.34
CA LEU A 225 8.32 2.39 -7.67
C LEU A 225 9.70 1.88 -7.27
N ALA A 226 10.71 2.26 -8.05
CA ALA A 226 12.13 1.93 -7.87
C ALA A 226 13.00 3.06 -8.46
N ASP A 227 14.32 3.01 -8.22
CA ASP A 227 15.27 4.03 -8.70
C ASP A 227 15.29 4.16 -10.23
N ALA A 228 15.10 3.05 -10.95
CA ALA A 228 14.97 3.04 -12.40
C ALA A 228 13.48 2.98 -12.80
N PRO A 229 13.04 3.73 -13.83
CA PRO A 229 11.68 3.65 -14.33
C PRO A 229 11.35 2.21 -14.76
N GLY A 230 10.41 1.59 -14.04
CA GLY A 230 9.91 0.26 -14.34
C GLY A 230 8.79 0.27 -15.38
N PRO A 231 8.27 -0.92 -15.73
CA PRO A 231 7.11 -1.04 -16.60
C PRO A 231 5.87 -0.41 -15.95
N LEU A 232 5.04 0.15 -16.82
CA LEU A 232 3.70 0.63 -16.50
C LEU A 232 2.68 -0.36 -17.04
N LEU A 233 1.69 -0.73 -16.23
CA LEU A 233 0.54 -1.52 -16.67
C LEU A 233 -0.74 -0.77 -16.32
N THR A 234 -1.53 -0.41 -17.33
CA THR A 234 -2.88 0.10 -17.14
C THR A 234 -3.88 -1.00 -17.47
N ALA A 235 -4.89 -1.18 -16.64
CA ALA A 235 -5.97 -2.13 -16.86
C ALA A 235 -7.31 -1.42 -16.98
N TYR A 236 -8.14 -1.89 -17.91
CA TYR A 236 -9.50 -1.44 -18.13
C TYR A 236 -10.42 -2.64 -17.93
N ALA A 237 -11.21 -2.63 -16.86
CA ALA A 237 -12.16 -3.70 -16.56
C ALA A 237 -13.59 -3.25 -16.85
N THR A 238 -14.32 -4.11 -17.54
CA THR A 238 -15.74 -3.94 -17.89
C THR A 238 -16.58 -5.02 -17.20
N ASP A 239 -17.88 -5.06 -17.47
CA ASP A 239 -18.77 -6.14 -17.04
C ASP A 239 -18.51 -7.49 -17.77
N ARG A 240 -17.56 -7.55 -18.70
CA ARG A 240 -17.37 -8.72 -19.59
C ARG A 240 -15.93 -9.16 -19.81
N GLU A 241 -15.00 -8.22 -19.83
CA GLU A 241 -13.60 -8.48 -20.12
C GLU A 241 -12.69 -7.47 -19.42
N VAL A 242 -11.44 -7.88 -19.22
CA VAL A 242 -10.35 -7.04 -18.74
C VAL A 242 -9.31 -6.92 -19.85
N TRP A 243 -8.94 -5.67 -20.15
CA TRP A 243 -7.84 -5.35 -21.04
C TRP A 243 -6.69 -4.76 -20.25
N THR A 244 -5.48 -5.10 -20.65
CA THR A 244 -4.26 -4.48 -20.14
C THR A 244 -3.53 -3.75 -21.24
N VAL A 245 -2.91 -2.63 -20.90
CA VAL A 245 -2.01 -1.85 -21.73
C VAL A 245 -0.68 -1.76 -20.98
N SER A 246 0.36 -2.35 -21.55
CA SER A 246 1.70 -2.44 -20.98
C SER A 246 2.70 -1.57 -21.73
N VAL A 247 3.55 -0.89 -20.97
CA VAL A 247 4.71 -0.13 -21.46
C VAL A 247 5.93 -0.62 -20.68
N ASP A 248 6.87 -1.29 -21.34
CA ASP A 248 8.01 -1.93 -20.66
C ASP A 248 8.99 -0.92 -20.07
N SER A 249 9.24 0.18 -20.80
CA SER A 249 10.07 1.30 -20.37
C SER A 249 9.77 2.52 -21.25
N PRO A 250 10.15 3.74 -20.82
CA PRO A 250 10.11 4.91 -21.69
C PRO A 250 10.89 4.64 -22.99
N HIS A 251 10.24 4.84 -24.14
CA HIS A 251 10.82 4.62 -25.48
C HIS A 251 11.27 3.18 -25.78
N ALA A 252 10.66 2.17 -25.14
CA ALA A 252 10.97 0.77 -25.39
C ALA A 252 10.86 0.40 -26.89
N PRO A 253 11.79 -0.39 -27.46
CA PRO A 253 11.72 -0.86 -28.84
C PRO A 253 10.51 -1.76 -29.11
N THR A 254 9.94 -2.36 -28.06
CA THR A 254 8.72 -3.18 -28.09
C THR A 254 7.46 -2.33 -28.24
N GLY A 255 7.52 -1.04 -27.91
CA GLY A 255 6.40 -0.09 -27.98
C GLY A 255 5.38 -0.29 -26.87
N ILE A 256 4.16 0.16 -27.11
CA ILE A 256 3.02 -0.03 -26.21
C ILE A 256 2.26 -1.27 -26.67
N THR A 257 1.92 -2.17 -25.75
CA THR A 257 1.19 -3.40 -26.06
C THR A 257 -0.14 -3.42 -25.33
N ALA A 258 -1.23 -3.79 -26.01
CA ALA A 258 -2.55 -3.92 -25.43
C ALA A 258 -3.14 -5.31 -25.68
N GLN A 259 -3.78 -5.91 -24.68
CA GLN A 259 -4.30 -7.27 -24.78
C GLN A 259 -5.49 -7.49 -23.83
N ALA A 260 -6.53 -8.18 -24.31
CA ALA A 260 -7.49 -8.83 -23.42
C ALA A 260 -6.78 -9.93 -22.63
N VAL A 261 -7.00 -10.02 -21.32
CA VAL A 261 -6.31 -10.98 -20.45
C VAL A 261 -7.27 -11.90 -19.72
N SER A 262 -6.83 -13.13 -19.53
CA SER A 262 -7.40 -14.08 -18.57
C SER A 262 -6.97 -13.77 -17.14
N GLU A 263 -7.70 -14.31 -16.17
CA GLU A 263 -7.36 -14.24 -14.75
C GLU A 263 -5.90 -14.67 -14.48
N ARG A 264 -5.47 -15.77 -15.09
CA ARG A 264 -4.11 -16.30 -14.94
C ARG A 264 -3.06 -15.37 -15.53
N THR A 265 -3.32 -14.80 -16.71
CA THR A 265 -2.39 -13.88 -17.37
C THR A 265 -2.30 -12.55 -16.61
N LEU A 266 -3.40 -12.09 -16.02
CA LEU A 266 -3.41 -10.95 -15.12
C LEU A 266 -2.61 -11.22 -13.83
N GLU A 267 -2.85 -12.36 -13.17
CA GLU A 267 -2.07 -12.81 -11.99
C GLU A 267 -0.57 -12.83 -12.33
N GLN A 268 -0.20 -13.44 -13.46
CA GLN A 268 1.20 -13.55 -13.88
C GLN A 268 1.82 -12.18 -14.16
N ARG A 269 1.11 -11.26 -14.85
CA ARG A 269 1.61 -9.90 -15.09
C ARG A 269 1.87 -9.15 -13.78
N ILE A 270 0.99 -9.29 -12.78
CA ILE A 270 1.19 -8.67 -11.46
C ILE A 270 2.40 -9.31 -10.74
N ILE A 271 2.53 -10.64 -10.78
CA ILE A 271 3.69 -11.35 -10.24
C ILE A 271 4.99 -10.84 -10.88
N ASP A 272 5.00 -10.65 -12.21
CA ASP A 272 6.18 -10.19 -12.93
C ASP A 272 6.57 -8.77 -12.51
N LEU A 273 5.59 -7.87 -12.30
CA LEU A 273 5.81 -6.53 -11.75
C LEU A 273 6.40 -6.58 -10.32
N ILE A 274 5.84 -7.44 -9.46
CA ILE A 274 6.35 -7.69 -8.11
C ILE A 274 7.73 -8.36 -8.14
N GLY A 275 8.06 -9.12 -9.18
CA GLY A 275 9.29 -9.91 -9.27
C GLY A 275 10.47 -9.18 -9.90
N GLN A 276 10.26 -7.99 -10.48
CA GLN A 276 11.32 -7.29 -11.22
C GLN A 276 12.58 -7.02 -10.37
N PRO A 277 13.79 -7.26 -10.90
CA PRO A 277 15.01 -6.94 -10.18
C PRO A 277 15.17 -5.44 -10.00
N THR A 278 15.71 -5.03 -8.85
CA THR A 278 16.31 -3.69 -8.68
C THR A 278 17.53 -3.61 -9.61
N ALA A 279 17.54 -2.57 -10.47
CA ALA A 279 18.65 -2.30 -11.38
C ALA A 279 19.94 -1.95 -10.63
#